data_AF-A0A6J8EBV3-F1
#
_entry.id   AF-A0A6J8EBV3-F1
#
_cell.length_a   1.000
_cell.length_b   1.000
_cell.length_c   1.000
_cell.angle_alpha   90.00
_cell.angle_beta   90.00
_cell.angle_gamma   90.00
#
_symmetry.space_group_name_H-M   'P 1'
#
loop_
_entity.id
_entity.type
_entity.pdbx_description
1 polymer ?
#
loop_
_entity_poly.entity_id
_entity_poly.type
_entity_poly.pdbx_seq_one_letter_code
_entity_poly.pdbx_strand_id
1 'polypeptide(L)'
;MLPLKDSIWTKKVHLLYACYAIVSCYQGGHNVRTKYSVICSNRNSLKTWTEKSPYLKNNFKLNKSENTAALLRECVKYRLGPTILNRTCKNTNTQRAEATNRAIRATVPSNVTFTRNYKGRVHTAIHNVNNGPGESIVKLCKAAGVSIEQGSRAARGLKNIQRHNEKHKLYKQSKRYTDQRCSKKQELYEIYDEYQEKKRL
;
A
#
# COMPACT_ATOMS: atom_id res chain seq x y z
N MET A 1 -6.08 -32.90 -14.65
CA MET A 1 -5.03 -31.87 -14.80
C MET A 1 -5.28 -31.15 -16.12
N LEU A 2 -5.92 -29.98 -16.09
CA LEU A 2 -6.19 -29.14 -17.28
C LEU A 2 -5.10 -28.05 -17.40
N PRO A 3 -4.81 -27.57 -18.62
CA PRO A 3 -3.49 -27.08 -18.98
C PRO A 3 -3.22 -25.65 -18.50
N LEU A 4 -2.12 -25.48 -17.75
CA LEU A 4 -1.60 -24.19 -17.26
C LEU A 4 -1.07 -23.25 -18.36
N LYS A 5 -1.08 -23.67 -19.65
CA LYS A 5 -0.46 -22.92 -20.75
C LYS A 5 -1.35 -21.78 -21.29
N ASP A 6 -2.68 -21.93 -21.28
CA ASP A 6 -3.60 -20.92 -21.83
C ASP A 6 -3.83 -19.73 -20.88
N SER A 7 -3.54 -19.90 -19.59
CA SER A 7 -3.65 -18.86 -18.57
C SER A 7 -2.59 -17.76 -18.71
N ILE A 8 -1.41 -18.05 -19.26
CA ILE A 8 -0.29 -17.09 -19.25
C ILE A 8 -0.41 -16.11 -20.42
N TRP A 9 -0.87 -16.60 -21.58
CA TRP A 9 -1.08 -15.78 -22.78
C TRP A 9 -2.26 -14.81 -22.62
N THR A 10 -3.40 -15.27 -22.10
CA THR A 10 -4.56 -14.41 -21.79
C THR A 10 -4.23 -13.31 -20.77
N LYS A 11 -3.42 -13.63 -19.75
CA LYS A 11 -2.94 -12.65 -18.76
C LYS A 11 -1.95 -11.63 -19.36
N LYS A 12 -1.02 -12.06 -20.22
CA LYS A 12 -0.10 -11.15 -20.93
C LYS A 12 -0.84 -10.16 -21.82
N VAL A 13 -1.86 -10.62 -22.54
CA VAL A 13 -2.69 -9.77 -23.40
C VAL A 13 -3.46 -8.73 -22.58
N HIS A 14 -4.05 -9.12 -21.44
CA HIS A 14 -4.72 -8.18 -20.53
C HIS A 14 -3.76 -7.11 -19.97
N LEU A 15 -2.52 -7.48 -19.63
CA LEU A 15 -1.49 -6.56 -19.13
C LEU A 15 -1.01 -5.56 -20.19
N LEU A 16 -0.90 -5.97 -21.46
CA LEU A 16 -0.56 -5.09 -22.58
C LEU A 16 -1.63 -4.01 -22.78
N TYR A 17 -2.91 -4.40 -22.78
CA TYR A 17 -4.01 -3.44 -22.89
C TYR A 17 -4.14 -2.53 -21.67
N ALA A 18 -3.80 -3.01 -20.47
CA ALA A 18 -3.74 -2.18 -19.26
C ALA A 18 -2.67 -1.09 -19.37
N CYS A 19 -1.49 -1.41 -19.90
CA CYS A 19 -0.43 -0.42 -20.12
C CYS A 19 -0.88 0.69 -21.07
N TYR A 20 -1.51 0.31 -22.19
CA TYR A 20 -2.05 1.27 -23.16
C TYR A 20 -3.16 2.14 -22.54
N ALA A 21 -4.08 1.51 -21.80
CA ALA A 21 -5.17 2.21 -21.12
C ALA A 21 -4.67 3.24 -20.11
N ILE A 22 -3.67 2.89 -19.30
CA ILE A 22 -3.07 3.79 -18.31
C ILE A 22 -2.45 5.00 -19.00
N VAL A 23 -1.61 4.79 -20.02
CA VAL A 23 -0.93 5.87 -20.74
C VAL A 23 -1.93 6.81 -21.41
N SER A 24 -2.92 6.25 -22.11
CA SER A 24 -4.00 7.03 -22.74
C SER A 24 -4.73 7.89 -21.71
N CYS A 25 -4.95 7.33 -20.51
CA CYS A 25 -5.63 8.04 -19.45
C CYS A 25 -4.84 9.23 -18.88
N TYR A 26 -3.52 9.09 -18.71
CA TYR A 26 -2.65 10.22 -18.34
C TYR A 26 -2.59 11.30 -19.42
N GLN A 27 -2.85 10.97 -20.69
CA GLN A 27 -2.94 11.91 -21.81
C GLN A 27 -4.33 12.55 -21.96
N GLY A 28 -5.28 12.24 -21.07
CA GLY A 28 -6.67 12.71 -21.12
C GLY A 28 -7.58 11.91 -22.05
N GLY A 29 -7.10 10.79 -22.60
CA GLY A 29 -7.89 9.84 -23.38
C GLY A 29 -8.58 8.83 -22.47
N HIS A 30 -9.88 8.96 -22.27
CA HIS A 30 -10.69 8.04 -21.43
C HIS A 30 -11.50 7.03 -22.25
N ASN A 31 -11.17 6.91 -23.54
CA ASN A 31 -11.96 6.12 -24.51
C ASN A 31 -11.59 4.63 -24.52
N VAL A 32 -10.61 4.21 -23.72
CA VAL A 32 -10.16 2.81 -23.68
C VAL A 32 -11.17 1.98 -22.90
N ARG A 33 -11.72 0.94 -23.55
CA ARG A 33 -12.85 0.12 -23.07
C ARG A 33 -12.67 -0.29 -21.60
N THR A 34 -13.77 -0.24 -20.84
CA THR A 34 -13.94 -0.71 -19.45
C THR A 34 -13.40 -2.12 -19.19
N LYS A 35 -13.21 -2.94 -20.23
CA LYS A 35 -12.62 -4.29 -20.15
C LYS A 35 -11.16 -4.31 -19.69
N TYR A 36 -10.40 -3.23 -19.89
CA TYR A 36 -8.95 -3.18 -19.60
C TYR A 36 -8.53 -2.10 -18.61
N SER A 37 -9.46 -1.23 -18.20
CA SER A 37 -9.24 -0.21 -17.19
C SER A 37 -10.25 -0.38 -16.05
N VAL A 38 -9.76 -0.75 -14.86
CA VAL A 38 -10.58 -0.89 -13.65
C VAL A 38 -10.92 0.49 -13.05
N ILE A 39 -10.13 1.52 -13.38
CA ILE A 39 -10.17 2.84 -12.72
C ILE A 39 -11.05 3.83 -13.50
N CYS A 40 -11.12 3.71 -14.83
CA CYS A 40 -12.04 4.49 -15.67
C CYS A 40 -13.28 3.65 -16.00
N SER A 41 -14.17 3.53 -15.01
CA SER A 41 -15.37 2.71 -15.13
C SER A 41 -16.52 3.37 -15.91
N ASN A 42 -16.41 4.65 -16.32
CA ASN A 42 -17.52 5.34 -16.95
C ASN A 42 -17.08 6.31 -18.06
N ARG A 43 -17.70 6.17 -19.24
CA ARG A 43 -17.63 7.15 -20.36
C ARG A 43 -18.12 8.55 -19.95
N ASN A 44 -18.98 8.63 -18.93
CA ASN A 44 -19.63 9.87 -18.46
C ASN A 44 -19.21 10.29 -17.04
N SER A 45 -18.12 9.72 -16.51
CA SER A 45 -17.63 10.12 -15.18
C SER A 45 -16.98 11.50 -15.28
N LEU A 46 -17.70 12.54 -14.83
CA LEU A 46 -17.21 13.91 -14.67
C LEU A 46 -15.90 14.05 -13.87
N LYS A 47 -15.44 12.98 -13.20
CA LYS A 47 -14.19 12.96 -12.43
C LYS A 47 -13.26 11.84 -12.85
N THR A 48 -12.22 12.20 -13.58
CA THR A 48 -11.14 11.31 -14.02
C THR A 48 -10.28 10.88 -12.82
N TRP A 49 -9.47 9.83 -12.95
CA TRP A 49 -8.60 9.43 -11.83
C TRP A 49 -7.50 10.48 -11.58
N THR A 50 -7.08 11.23 -12.60
CA THR A 50 -6.13 12.34 -12.47
C THR A 50 -6.72 13.45 -11.62
N GLU A 51 -8.01 13.75 -11.75
CA GLU A 51 -8.74 14.69 -10.89
C GLU A 51 -9.01 14.15 -9.48
N LYS A 52 -9.10 12.83 -9.32
CA LYS A 52 -9.22 12.18 -8.00
C LYS A 52 -7.87 11.99 -7.32
N SER A 53 -6.77 12.14 -8.05
CA SER A 53 -5.43 11.88 -7.55
C SER A 53 -5.03 13.00 -6.61
N PRO A 54 -4.75 12.71 -5.33
CA PRO A 54 -4.34 13.74 -4.40
C PRO A 54 -2.86 14.15 -4.59
N TYR A 55 -2.20 13.60 -5.62
CA TYR A 55 -0.78 13.84 -5.95
C TYR A 55 -0.60 14.62 -7.25
N LEU A 56 -1.66 14.77 -8.04
CA LEU A 56 -1.60 15.48 -9.31
C LEU A 56 -2.35 16.80 -9.19
N LYS A 57 -1.91 17.79 -9.95
CA LYS A 57 -2.64 19.05 -10.07
C LYS A 57 -4.01 18.80 -10.72
N ASN A 58 -4.99 19.63 -10.39
CA ASN A 58 -6.28 19.62 -11.10
C ASN A 58 -6.05 19.77 -12.61
N ASN A 59 -6.78 19.00 -13.41
CA ASN A 59 -6.65 18.96 -14.88
C ASN A 59 -5.27 18.54 -15.40
N PHE A 60 -4.48 17.80 -14.61
CA PHE A 60 -3.20 17.26 -15.06
C PHE A 60 -3.36 16.43 -16.35
N LYS A 61 -2.57 16.78 -17.36
CA LYS A 61 -2.45 16.05 -18.62
C LYS A 61 -0.97 15.91 -18.97
N LEU A 62 -0.56 14.69 -19.26
CA LEU A 62 0.78 14.40 -19.77
C LEU A 62 0.88 14.94 -21.20
N ASN A 63 2.01 15.59 -21.54
CA ASN A 63 2.28 15.98 -22.91
C ASN A 63 2.28 14.73 -23.81
N LYS A 64 1.70 14.84 -25.01
CA LYS A 64 1.62 13.76 -26.00
C LYS A 64 2.95 13.47 -26.70
N SER A 65 4.03 14.15 -26.32
CA SER A 65 5.39 13.84 -26.78
C SER A 65 5.68 12.34 -26.65
N GLU A 66 6.21 11.77 -27.73
CA GLU A 66 6.50 10.34 -27.84
C GLU A 66 7.48 9.88 -26.74
N ASN A 67 8.45 10.72 -26.38
CA ASN A 67 9.42 10.46 -25.32
C ASN A 67 8.75 10.34 -23.94
N THR A 68 7.82 11.24 -23.59
CA THR A 68 7.13 11.19 -22.30
C THR A 68 6.19 9.99 -22.22
N ALA A 69 5.52 9.66 -23.33
CA ALA A 69 4.67 8.49 -23.42
C ALA A 69 5.46 7.17 -23.32
N ALA A 70 6.65 7.11 -23.94
CA ALA A 70 7.55 5.97 -23.86
C ALA A 70 8.04 5.74 -22.43
N LEU A 71 8.51 6.80 -21.76
CA LEU A 71 8.97 6.72 -20.36
C LEU A 71 7.85 6.26 -19.42
N LEU A 72 6.62 6.78 -19.60
CA LEU A 72 5.47 6.31 -18.82
C LEU A 72 5.16 4.83 -19.09
N ARG A 73 5.24 4.37 -20.35
CA ARG A 73 5.07 2.94 -20.68
C ARG A 73 6.11 2.08 -19.97
N GLU A 74 7.37 2.50 -19.92
CA GLU A 74 8.42 1.78 -19.21
C GLU A 74 8.15 1.69 -17.71
N CYS A 75 7.77 2.80 -17.08
CA CYS A 75 7.38 2.83 -15.67
C CYS A 75 6.22 1.87 -15.38
N VAL A 76 5.20 1.86 -16.23
CA VAL A 76 4.03 0.96 -16.07
C VAL A 76 4.43 -0.50 -16.29
N LYS A 77 5.23 -0.80 -17.32
CA LYS A 77 5.76 -2.16 -17.60
C LYS A 77 6.61 -2.66 -16.44
N TYR A 78 7.46 -1.82 -15.86
CA TYR A 78 8.25 -2.16 -14.69
C TYR A 78 7.33 -2.48 -13.49
N ARG A 79 6.36 -1.60 -13.21
CA ARG A 79 5.46 -1.76 -12.05
C ARG A 79 4.53 -2.98 -12.18
N LEU A 80 4.07 -3.25 -13.39
CA LEU A 80 3.24 -4.41 -13.74
C LEU A 80 4.07 -5.63 -14.18
N GLY A 81 5.39 -5.56 -14.05
CA GLY A 81 6.29 -6.65 -14.39
C GLY A 81 6.12 -7.85 -13.45
N PRO A 82 6.42 -9.08 -13.90
CA PRO A 82 6.17 -10.30 -13.13
C PRO A 82 6.89 -10.29 -11.78
N THR A 83 8.12 -9.76 -11.73
CA THR A 83 8.92 -9.67 -10.49
C THR A 83 8.25 -8.78 -9.46
N ILE A 84 7.78 -7.59 -9.85
CA ILE A 84 7.16 -6.62 -8.95
C ILE A 84 5.76 -7.05 -8.54
N LEU A 85 5.00 -7.65 -9.46
CA LEU A 85 3.71 -8.25 -9.14
C LEU A 85 3.84 -9.41 -8.15
N ASN A 86 4.83 -10.29 -8.33
CA ASN A 86 5.11 -11.38 -7.40
C ASN A 86 5.47 -10.84 -6.00
N ARG A 87 6.36 -9.84 -5.93
CA ARG A 87 6.69 -9.16 -4.66
C ARG A 87 5.46 -8.50 -4.01
N THR A 88 4.59 -7.90 -4.82
CA THR A 88 3.37 -7.24 -4.32
C THR A 88 2.37 -8.27 -3.79
N CYS A 89 2.16 -9.37 -4.52
CA CYS A 89 1.26 -10.46 -4.15
C CYS A 89 1.73 -11.17 -2.87
N LYS A 90 3.02 -11.47 -2.77
CA LYS A 90 3.62 -12.08 -1.56
C LYS A 90 3.85 -11.09 -0.43
N ASN A 91 3.48 -9.82 -0.62
CA ASN A 91 3.74 -8.73 0.32
C ASN A 91 5.22 -8.62 0.73
N THR A 92 6.16 -9.02 -0.14
CA THR A 92 7.61 -8.90 0.06
C THR A 92 8.15 -7.61 -0.58
N ASN A 93 7.34 -6.54 -0.51
CA ASN A 93 7.71 -5.24 -1.02
C ASN A 93 8.45 -4.43 0.06
N THR A 94 9.11 -3.34 -0.36
CA THR A 94 9.84 -2.44 0.54
C THR A 94 8.95 -1.86 1.63
N GLN A 95 7.70 -1.54 1.31
CA GLN A 95 6.72 -1.03 2.28
C GLN A 95 6.47 -2.00 3.44
N ARG A 96 6.41 -3.31 3.15
CA ARG A 96 6.27 -4.33 4.18
C ARG A 96 7.53 -4.45 5.02
N ALA A 97 8.71 -4.45 4.39
CA ALA A 97 9.98 -4.47 5.10
C ALA A 97 10.12 -3.26 6.04
N GLU A 98 9.81 -2.05 5.58
CA GLU A 98 9.81 -0.84 6.38
C GLU A 98 8.80 -0.89 7.54
N ALA A 99 7.59 -1.41 7.30
CA ALA A 99 6.59 -1.56 8.36
C ALA A 99 7.09 -2.51 9.46
N THR A 100 7.69 -3.64 9.09
CA THR A 100 8.30 -4.59 10.05
C THR A 100 9.47 -3.95 10.78
N ASN A 101 10.37 -3.26 10.08
CA ASN A 101 11.51 -2.57 10.69
C ASN A 101 11.07 -1.49 11.68
N ARG A 102 10.03 -0.72 11.35
CA ARG A 102 9.44 0.26 12.28
C ARG A 102 8.90 -0.41 13.54
N ALA A 103 8.20 -1.54 13.40
CA ALA A 103 7.70 -2.28 14.56
C ALA A 103 8.83 -2.86 15.43
N ILE A 104 9.90 -3.36 14.79
CA ILE A 104 11.09 -3.84 15.50
C ILE A 104 11.73 -2.68 16.26
N ARG A 105 11.96 -1.52 15.64
CA ARG A 105 12.54 -0.34 16.30
C ARG A 105 11.67 0.20 17.44
N ALA A 106 10.35 0.15 17.29
CA ALA A 106 9.43 0.55 18.35
C ALA A 106 9.49 -0.42 19.54
N THR A 107 9.68 -1.71 19.26
CA THR A 107 9.78 -2.73 20.32
C THR A 107 11.15 -2.70 20.95
N VAL A 108 12.22 -2.68 20.15
CA VAL A 108 13.63 -2.67 20.53
C VAL A 108 14.28 -1.37 20.05
N PRO A 109 14.17 -0.29 20.84
CA PRO A 109 14.85 0.97 20.57
C PRO A 109 16.37 0.81 20.54
N SER A 110 17.05 1.58 19.71
CA SER A 110 18.52 1.53 19.58
C SER A 110 19.28 2.01 20.82
N ASN A 111 18.62 2.78 21.69
CA ASN A 111 19.19 3.31 22.93
C ASN A 111 19.02 2.37 24.13
N VAL A 112 18.46 1.16 23.95
CA VAL A 112 18.24 0.21 25.05
C VAL A 112 18.76 -1.18 24.67
N THR A 113 19.58 -1.77 25.53
CA THR A 113 20.16 -3.10 25.32
C THR A 113 19.30 -4.18 25.99
N PHE A 114 18.94 -5.22 25.23
CA PHE A 114 18.07 -6.32 25.68
C PHE A 114 18.78 -7.69 25.61
N THR A 115 19.85 -7.90 26.37
CA THR A 115 20.70 -9.10 26.26
C THR A 115 19.95 -10.43 26.35
N ARG A 116 19.05 -10.57 27.33
CA ARG A 116 18.34 -11.84 27.60
C ARG A 116 17.12 -12.08 26.71
N ASN A 117 16.41 -11.02 26.31
CA ASN A 117 15.09 -11.15 25.67
C ASN A 117 14.98 -10.50 24.29
N TYR A 118 16.08 -9.99 23.71
CA TYR A 118 16.10 -9.38 22.38
C TYR A 118 15.37 -10.23 21.32
N LYS A 119 15.76 -11.49 21.18
CA LYS A 119 15.20 -12.40 20.17
C LYS A 119 13.68 -12.53 20.33
N GLY A 120 13.20 -12.76 21.55
CA GLY A 120 11.77 -12.88 21.84
C GLY A 120 10.99 -11.61 21.51
N ARG A 121 11.55 -10.43 21.81
CA ARG A 121 10.92 -9.13 21.50
C ARG A 121 10.84 -8.88 20.00
N VAL A 122 11.91 -9.18 19.24
CA VAL A 122 11.92 -9.09 17.78
C VAL A 122 10.89 -10.05 17.15
N HIS A 123 10.89 -11.32 17.55
CA HIS A 123 9.95 -12.31 17.00
C HIS A 123 8.49 -11.95 17.32
N THR A 124 8.22 -11.47 18.55
CA THR A 124 6.87 -11.00 18.93
C THR A 124 6.44 -9.80 18.08
N ALA A 125 7.33 -8.84 17.83
CA ALA A 125 7.04 -7.69 16.97
C ALA A 125 6.66 -8.13 15.55
N ILE A 126 7.44 -9.05 14.96
CA ILE A 126 7.16 -9.60 13.63
C ILE A 126 5.82 -10.34 13.62
N HIS A 127 5.56 -11.17 14.62
CA HIS A 127 4.32 -11.94 14.73
C HIS A 127 3.08 -11.03 14.87
N ASN A 128 3.19 -9.95 15.66
CA ASN A 128 2.17 -8.91 15.80
C ASN A 128 1.90 -8.18 14.47
N VAL A 129 2.94 -7.85 13.71
CA VAL A 129 2.81 -7.18 12.40
C VAL A 129 2.10 -8.06 11.36
N ASN A 130 2.23 -9.38 11.49
CA ASN A 130 1.58 -10.36 10.61
C ASN A 130 0.13 -10.66 11.00
N ASN A 131 -0.16 -10.80 12.30
CA ASN A 131 -1.47 -11.28 12.77
C ASN A 131 -2.36 -10.20 13.41
N GLY A 132 -1.78 -9.08 13.81
CA GLY A 132 -2.40 -8.15 14.76
C GLY A 132 -2.12 -8.55 16.22
N PRO A 133 -2.16 -7.59 17.16
CA PRO A 133 -1.72 -7.81 18.53
C PRO A 133 -2.60 -8.80 19.31
N GLY A 134 -3.92 -8.75 19.16
CA GLY A 134 -4.83 -9.64 19.90
C GLY A 134 -4.72 -11.08 19.41
N GLU A 135 -4.83 -11.29 18.10
CA GLU A 135 -4.70 -12.61 17.47
C GLU A 135 -3.31 -13.22 17.67
N SER A 136 -2.27 -12.39 17.66
CA SER A 136 -0.90 -12.84 17.93
C SER A 136 -0.78 -13.50 19.30
N ILE A 137 -1.31 -12.86 20.34
CA ILE A 137 -1.27 -13.37 21.71
C ILE A 137 -2.05 -14.69 21.81
N VAL A 138 -3.26 -14.76 21.25
CA VAL A 138 -4.08 -15.99 21.26
C VAL A 138 -3.32 -17.15 20.61
N LYS A 139 -2.69 -16.93 19.44
CA LYS A 139 -1.92 -17.95 18.73
C LYS A 139 -0.68 -18.39 19.51
N LEU A 140 0.04 -17.45 20.13
CA LEU A 140 1.22 -17.76 20.94
C LEU A 140 0.86 -18.54 22.20
N CYS A 141 -0.21 -18.16 22.90
CA CYS A 141 -0.71 -18.92 24.06
C CYS A 141 -1.10 -20.35 23.66
N LYS A 142 -1.86 -20.51 22.56
CA LYS A 142 -2.23 -21.82 22.04
C LYS A 142 -1.00 -22.68 21.69
N ALA A 143 0.02 -22.09 21.08
CA ALA A 143 1.27 -22.78 20.76
C ALA A 143 2.07 -23.19 22.02
N ALA A 144 1.93 -22.44 23.11
CA ALA A 144 2.53 -22.77 24.41
C ALA A 144 1.70 -23.78 25.23
N GLY A 145 0.60 -24.33 24.67
CA GLY A 145 -0.28 -25.25 25.38
C GLY A 145 -1.27 -24.57 26.34
N VAL A 146 -1.35 -23.25 26.34
CA VAL A 146 -2.26 -22.47 27.19
C VAL A 146 -3.42 -21.95 26.35
N SER A 147 -4.60 -22.55 26.48
CA SER A 147 -5.81 -22.05 25.83
C SER A 147 -6.46 -20.94 26.65
N ILE A 148 -6.74 -19.80 26.01
CA ILE A 148 -7.56 -18.75 26.61
C ILE A 148 -9.03 -19.12 26.43
N GLU A 149 -9.75 -19.35 27.53
CA GLU A 149 -11.17 -19.71 27.49
C GLU A 149 -12.00 -18.64 26.77
N GLN A 150 -12.89 -19.08 25.88
CA GLN A 150 -13.81 -18.19 25.18
C GLN A 150 -14.78 -17.55 26.18
N GLY A 151 -15.07 -16.26 26.02
CA GLY A 151 -15.95 -15.51 26.93
C GLY A 151 -15.27 -14.97 28.19
N SER A 152 -14.08 -15.48 28.54
CA SER A 152 -13.28 -14.96 29.65
C SER A 152 -12.99 -13.46 29.50
N ARG A 153 -12.67 -12.79 30.61
CA ARG A 153 -12.28 -11.37 30.60
C ARG A 153 -11.04 -11.14 29.72
N ALA A 154 -10.09 -12.08 29.76
CA ALA A 154 -8.88 -12.04 28.93
C ALA A 154 -9.22 -12.16 27.44
N ALA A 155 -10.05 -13.14 27.04
CA ALA A 155 -10.47 -13.30 25.65
C ALA A 155 -11.20 -12.06 25.11
N ARG A 156 -12.09 -11.46 25.92
CA ARG A 156 -12.78 -10.21 25.56
C ARG A 156 -11.81 -9.04 25.41
N GLY A 157 -10.83 -8.93 26.31
CA GLY A 157 -9.77 -7.91 26.22
C GLY A 157 -8.96 -8.02 24.92
N LEU A 158 -8.50 -9.23 24.57
CA LEU A 158 -7.75 -9.46 23.34
C LEU A 158 -8.59 -9.18 22.08
N LYS A 159 -9.87 -9.54 22.08
CA LYS A 159 -10.80 -9.22 20.99
C LYS A 159 -10.98 -7.71 20.83
N ASN A 160 -11.06 -6.96 21.92
CA ASN A 160 -11.16 -5.50 21.88
C ASN A 160 -9.89 -4.85 21.33
N ILE A 161 -8.72 -5.33 21.75
CA ILE A 161 -7.41 -4.87 21.24
C ILE A 161 -7.33 -5.11 19.72
N GLN A 162 -7.71 -6.31 19.27
CA GLN A 162 -7.72 -6.65 17.85
C GLN A 162 -8.68 -5.75 17.06
N ARG A 163 -9.93 -5.60 17.53
CA ARG A 163 -10.94 -4.76 16.91
C ARG A 163 -10.49 -3.30 16.82
N HIS A 164 -9.88 -2.77 17.87
CA HIS A 164 -9.33 -1.41 17.89
C HIS A 164 -8.24 -1.25 16.82
N ASN A 165 -7.29 -2.18 16.76
CA ASN A 165 -6.24 -2.18 15.74
C ASN A 165 -6.81 -2.24 14.31
N GLU A 166 -7.80 -3.09 14.08
CA GLU A 166 -8.49 -3.19 12.79
C GLU A 166 -9.25 -1.92 12.42
N LYS A 167 -9.97 -1.31 13.37
CA LYS A 167 -10.64 -0.02 13.18
C LYS A 167 -9.64 1.06 12.78
N HIS A 168 -8.49 1.14 13.46
CA HIS A 168 -7.43 2.09 13.09
C HIS A 168 -6.82 1.80 11.72
N LYS A 169 -6.64 0.52 11.36
CA LYS A 169 -6.15 0.12 10.03
C LYS A 169 -7.12 0.54 8.92
N LEU A 170 -8.42 0.28 9.11
CA LEU A 170 -9.48 0.70 8.17
C LEU A 170 -9.57 2.22 8.08
N TYR A 171 -9.50 2.92 9.21
CA TYR A 171 -9.48 4.38 9.23
C TYR A 171 -8.31 4.94 8.42
N LYS A 172 -7.10 4.39 8.56
CA LYS A 172 -5.91 4.79 7.79
C LYS A 172 -6.03 4.50 6.28
N GLN A 173 -6.93 3.61 5.88
CA GLN A 173 -7.25 3.32 4.48
C GLN A 173 -8.43 4.15 3.96
N SER A 174 -9.12 4.87 4.84
CA SER A 174 -10.25 5.70 4.44
C SER A 174 -9.83 6.84 3.52
N LYS A 175 -10.75 7.24 2.64
CA LYS A 175 -10.55 8.41 1.77
C LYS A 175 -10.26 9.67 2.59
N ARG A 176 -11.05 9.90 3.65
CA ARG A 176 -10.87 11.05 4.57
C ARG A 176 -9.44 11.15 5.11
N TYR A 177 -8.89 10.03 5.59
CA TYR A 177 -7.51 10.01 6.11
C TYR A 177 -6.48 10.27 5.00
N THR A 178 -6.71 9.69 3.81
CA THR A 178 -5.84 9.90 2.65
C THR A 178 -5.82 11.35 2.20
N ASP A 179 -6.99 11.98 2.08
CA ASP A 179 -7.16 13.38 1.70
C ASP A 179 -6.47 14.29 2.72
N GLN A 180 -6.73 14.09 4.02
CA GLN A 180 -6.08 14.84 5.10
C GLN A 180 -4.55 14.71 5.06
N ARG A 181 -4.03 13.50 4.83
CA ARG A 181 -2.59 13.26 4.72
C ARG A 181 -1.99 13.99 3.53
N CYS A 182 -2.68 14.02 2.39
CA CYS A 182 -2.18 14.72 1.20
C CYS A 182 -2.21 16.24 1.39
N SER A 183 -3.28 16.80 1.95
CA SER A 183 -3.33 18.23 2.30
C SER A 183 -2.20 18.62 3.24
N LYS A 184 -1.95 17.83 4.29
CA LYS A 184 -0.82 18.10 5.21
C LYS A 184 0.53 18.02 4.51
N LYS A 185 0.68 17.07 3.57
CA LYS A 185 1.93 16.92 2.80
C LYS A 185 2.16 18.13 1.88
N GLN A 186 1.11 18.65 1.27
CA GLN A 186 1.17 19.84 0.42
C GLN A 186 1.61 21.06 1.25
N GLU A 187 0.98 21.30 2.39
CA GLU A 187 1.36 22.37 3.33
C GLU A 187 2.85 22.27 3.74
N LEU A 188 3.33 21.06 4.03
CA LEU A 188 4.75 20.86 4.37
C LEU A 188 5.71 21.14 3.20
N TYR A 189 5.30 20.90 1.96
CA TYR A 189 6.12 21.24 0.80
C TYR A 189 6.15 22.76 0.58
N GLU A 190 5.01 23.44 0.72
CA GLU A 190 4.94 24.91 0.63
C GLU A 190 5.87 25.56 1.66
N ILE A 191 5.82 25.12 2.92
CA ILE A 191 6.73 25.58 3.98
C ILE A 191 8.20 25.28 3.65
N TYR A 192 8.49 24.11 3.10
CA TYR A 192 9.86 23.74 2.73
C TYR A 192 10.40 24.63 1.60
N ASP A 193 9.59 24.88 0.57
CA ASP A 193 9.97 25.71 -0.57
C ASP A 193 10.22 27.15 -0.11
N GLU A 194 9.36 27.73 0.74
CA GLU A 194 9.58 29.04 1.36
C GLU A 194 10.88 29.10 2.16
N TYR A 195 11.20 28.05 2.92
CA TYR A 195 12.44 27.98 3.69
C TYR A 195 13.67 27.89 2.76
N GLN A 196 13.58 27.13 1.67
CA GLN A 196 14.67 27.05 0.69
C GLN A 196 14.87 28.39 -0.03
N GLU A 197 13.80 29.12 -0.34
CA GLU A 197 13.88 30.47 -0.92
C GLU A 197 14.55 31.46 0.03
N LYS A 198 14.13 31.48 1.30
CA LYS A 198 14.75 32.32 2.34
C LYS A 198 16.22 32.03 2.60
N LYS A 199 16.66 30.78 2.38
CA LYS A 199 18.07 30.39 2.55
C LYS A 199 18.94 30.71 1.33
N ARG A 200 18.33 30.95 0.17
CA ARG A 200 19.02 31.34 -1.07
C ARG A 200 19.19 32.84 -1.23
N LEU A 201 18.41 33.64 -0.50
CA LEU A 201 18.58 35.08 -0.32
C LEU A 201 19.59 35.35 0.80
#